data_AF-A0A7X7WG67-F1
#
_entry.id   AF-A0A7X7WG67-F1
#
_cell.length_a   1.000
_cell.length_b   1.000
_cell.length_c   1.000
_cell.angle_alpha   90.00
_cell.angle_beta   90.00
_cell.angle_gamma   90.00
#
_symmetry.space_group_name_H-M   'P 1'
#
loop_
_entity.id
_entity.type
_entity.pdbx_description
1 polymer ?
#
loop_
_entity_poly.entity_id
_entity_poly.type
_entity_poly.pdbx_seq_one_letter_code
_entity_poly.pdbx_strand_id
1 'polypeptide(L)'
;EGGLYDYEHKYIAGKTNKACPVDLPEKFQKMIQQIGLKAFQSLGCRGFGRVDFRFDNQNNAYCLEVNTLPGMTATSLVPKAAKAAGIEFPQLLDKICQIAISDFKSRRNN
;
A
#
# COMPACT_ATOMS: atom_id res chain seq x y z
N GLU A 1 15.08 -1.45 17.07
CA GLU A 1 15.74 -0.32 17.76
C GLU A 1 15.35 0.97 17.06
N GLY A 2 15.36 2.09 17.80
CA GLY A 2 14.92 3.40 17.32
C GLY A 2 15.79 3.95 16.20
N GLY A 3 15.14 4.51 15.19
CA GLY A 3 15.76 5.08 13.99
C GLY A 3 14.67 5.59 13.05
N LEU A 4 15.03 6.44 12.09
CA LEU A 4 14.14 6.86 11.02
C LEU A 4 14.01 5.72 9.98
N TYR A 5 12.87 5.63 9.29
CA TYR A 5 12.69 4.68 8.18
C TYR A 5 13.44 5.16 6.92
N ASP A 6 14.76 5.14 7.02
CA ASP A 6 15.72 5.58 6.01
C ASP A 6 16.04 4.49 4.98
N TYR A 7 17.02 4.74 4.12
CA TYR A 7 17.43 3.81 3.06
C TYR A 7 17.86 2.44 3.61
N GLU A 8 18.67 2.42 4.67
CA GLU A 8 19.12 1.16 5.28
C GLU A 8 17.94 0.35 5.81
N HIS A 9 17.04 1.00 6.55
CA HIS A 9 15.86 0.37 7.13
C HIS A 9 14.86 -0.11 6.07
N LYS A 10 14.87 0.48 4.87
CA LYS A 10 14.05 0.05 3.74
C LYS A 10 14.57 -1.25 3.10
N TYR A 11 15.87 -1.35 2.86
CA TYR A 11 16.47 -2.37 1.98
C TYR A 11 17.28 -3.46 2.67
N ILE A 12 17.83 -3.20 3.86
CA ILE A 12 18.59 -4.21 4.61
C ILE A 12 17.62 -5.11 5.38
N ALA A 13 17.69 -6.42 5.12
CA ALA A 13 16.87 -7.40 5.83
C ALA A 13 17.16 -7.38 7.34
N GLY A 14 16.11 -7.50 8.16
CA GLY A 14 16.23 -7.53 9.63
C GLY A 14 16.23 -6.16 10.32
N LYS A 15 16.43 -5.04 9.60
CA LYS A 15 16.42 -3.69 10.20
C LYS A 15 15.03 -3.14 10.51
N THR A 16 14.00 -3.59 9.80
CA THR A 16 12.61 -3.18 10.03
C THR A 16 11.70 -4.39 10.19
N ASN A 17 10.91 -4.40 11.26
CA ASN A 17 9.81 -5.37 11.39
C ASN A 17 8.66 -4.96 10.46
N LYS A 18 8.58 -5.62 9.31
CA LYS A 18 7.51 -5.42 8.33
C LYS A 18 6.34 -6.35 8.65
N ALA A 19 5.63 -6.19 9.76
CA ALA A 19 4.48 -7.02 10.09
C ALA A 19 3.35 -6.85 9.04
N CYS A 20 2.75 -7.95 8.59
CA CYS A 20 1.59 -7.94 7.70
C CYS A 20 0.88 -9.31 7.75
N PRO A 21 -0.39 -9.37 8.20
CA PRO A 21 -1.16 -8.25 8.75
C PRO A 21 -0.54 -7.72 10.04
N VAL A 22 -0.81 -6.45 10.36
CA VAL A 22 -0.46 -5.85 11.66
C VAL A 22 -1.67 -6.05 12.57
N ASP A 23 -1.42 -6.44 13.81
CA ASP A 23 -2.48 -6.50 14.83
C ASP A 23 -2.90 -5.07 15.22
N LEU A 24 -4.05 -4.64 14.71
CA LEU A 24 -4.63 -3.33 14.95
C LEU A 24 -6.10 -3.49 15.32
N PRO A 25 -6.67 -2.59 16.16
CA PRO A 25 -8.10 -2.58 16.41
C PRO A 25 -8.88 -2.50 15.09
N GLU A 26 -9.83 -3.40 14.88
CA GLU A 26 -10.53 -3.55 13.60
C GLU A 26 -11.14 -2.22 13.09
N LYS A 27 -11.74 -1.44 14.01
CA LYS A 27 -12.31 -0.12 13.70
C LYS A 27 -11.26 0.85 13.18
N PHE A 28 -10.07 0.86 13.78
CA PHE A 28 -8.96 1.72 13.37
C PHE A 28 -8.37 1.29 12.03
N GLN A 29 -8.20 -0.02 11.83
CA GLN A 29 -7.74 -0.57 10.55
C GLN A 29 -8.68 -0.20 9.40
N LYS A 30 -10.00 -0.37 9.57
CA LYS A 30 -11.00 0.02 8.56
C LYS A 30 -10.97 1.53 8.29
N MET A 31 -10.82 2.35 9.33
CA MET A 31 -10.70 3.79 9.18
C MET A 31 -9.47 4.18 8.34
N ILE A 32 -8.28 3.64 8.64
CA ILE A 32 -7.06 3.92 7.86
C ILE A 32 -7.21 3.46 6.42
N GLN A 33 -7.77 2.27 6.17
CA GLN A 33 -8.00 1.77 4.82
C GLN A 33 -8.90 2.71 4.00
N GLN A 34 -9.97 3.21 4.61
CA GLN A 34 -10.87 4.19 3.97
C GLN A 34 -10.17 5.52 3.70
N ILE A 35 -9.37 6.03 4.64
CA ILE A 35 -8.61 7.27 4.46
C ILE A 35 -7.56 7.08 3.35
N GLY A 36 -6.87 5.95 3.32
CA GLY A 36 -5.88 5.62 2.27
C GLY A 36 -6.51 5.60 0.88
N LEU A 37 -7.67 4.96 0.74
CA LEU A 37 -8.41 4.95 -0.52
C LEU A 37 -8.82 6.37 -0.94
N LYS A 38 -9.34 7.18 -0.01
CA LYS A 38 -9.72 8.58 -0.26
C LYS A 38 -8.51 9.42 -0.68
N ALA A 39 -7.38 9.29 0.01
CA ALA A 39 -6.15 10.00 -0.33
C ALA A 39 -5.69 9.68 -1.76
N PHE A 40 -5.62 8.39 -2.12
CA PHE A 40 -5.26 7.94 -3.45
C PHE A 40 -6.20 8.50 -4.53
N GLN A 41 -7.51 8.41 -4.31
CA GLN A 41 -8.53 8.91 -5.25
C GLN A 41 -8.53 10.44 -5.38
N SER A 42 -8.31 11.16 -4.27
CA SER A 42 -8.29 12.64 -4.26
C SER A 42 -7.19 13.24 -5.12
N LEU A 43 -6.10 12.49 -5.31
CA LEU A 43 -4.98 12.86 -6.19
C LEU A 43 -5.20 12.45 -7.65
N GLY A 44 -6.38 11.90 -8.00
CA GLY A 44 -6.67 11.37 -9.34
C GLY A 44 -5.86 10.12 -9.70
N CYS A 45 -5.28 9.43 -8.71
CA CYS A 45 -4.51 8.22 -8.96
C CYS A 45 -5.42 7.08 -9.47
N ARG A 46 -4.85 6.23 -10.33
CA ARG A 46 -5.53 5.08 -10.94
C ARG A 46 -4.64 3.85 -10.85
N GLY A 47 -5.20 2.67 -11.09
CA GLY A 47 -4.44 1.42 -11.03
C GLY A 47 -4.20 0.98 -9.60
N PHE A 48 -2.95 1.08 -9.14
CA PHE A 48 -2.51 0.66 -7.82
C PHE A 48 -1.57 1.70 -7.21
N GLY A 49 -1.32 1.58 -5.90
CA GLY A 49 -0.35 2.39 -5.20
C GLY A 49 -0.19 1.96 -3.76
N ARG A 50 0.67 2.66 -3.02
CA ARG A 50 0.86 2.49 -1.58
C ARG A 50 0.66 3.83 -0.89
N VAL A 51 -0.20 3.87 0.12
CA VAL A 51 -0.39 5.06 0.96
C VAL A 51 0.22 4.78 2.31
N ASP A 52 1.19 5.59 2.70
CA ASP A 52 1.94 5.40 3.94
C ASP A 52 1.39 6.30 5.03
N PHE A 53 1.21 5.73 6.22
CA PHE A 53 0.69 6.41 7.39
C PHE A 53 1.66 6.31 8.56
N ARG A 54 1.64 7.33 9.41
CA ARG A 54 2.08 7.24 10.81
C ARG A 54 0.87 7.40 11.71
N PHE A 55 0.89 6.79 12.88
CA PHE A 55 -0.13 7.01 13.89
C PHE A 55 0.48 7.05 15.29
N ASP A 56 -0.22 7.71 16.21
CA ASP A 56 0.17 7.82 17.61
C ASP A 56 -0.51 6.78 18.50
N ASN A 57 -0.19 6.81 19.80
CA ASN A 57 -0.76 5.89 20.79
C ASN A 57 -2.26 6.11 21.05
N GLN A 58 -2.84 7.21 20.57
CA GLN A 58 -4.29 7.48 20.63
C GLN A 58 -5.01 7.08 19.33
N ASN A 59 -4.33 6.41 18.39
CA ASN A 59 -4.86 6.04 17.08
C ASN A 59 -5.23 7.25 16.21
N ASN A 60 -4.54 8.39 16.35
CA ASN A 60 -4.62 9.46 15.35
C ASN A 60 -3.69 9.12 14.19
N ALA A 61 -4.25 8.99 12.98
CA ALA A 61 -3.50 8.62 11.78
C ALA A 61 -3.19 9.85 10.91
N TYR A 62 -1.96 9.90 10.41
CA TYR A 62 -1.42 10.96 9.56
C TYR A 62 -0.94 10.34 8.25
N CYS A 63 -1.58 10.73 7.14
CA CYS A 63 -1.14 10.34 5.80
C CYS A 63 0.18 11.05 5.48
N LEU A 64 1.22 10.29 5.16
CA LEU A 64 2.54 10.84 4.85
C LEU A 64 2.70 11.07 3.36
N GLU A 65 2.43 10.04 2.57
CA GLU A 65 2.69 10.06 1.13
C GLU A 65 1.82 9.04 0.39
N VAL A 66 1.62 9.31 -0.90
CA VAL A 66 1.05 8.38 -1.87
C VAL A 66 2.14 8.01 -2.86
N ASN A 67 2.51 6.73 -2.88
CA ASN A 67 3.44 6.16 -3.84
C ASN A 67 2.63 5.56 -5.00
N THR A 68 2.67 6.20 -6.16
CA THR A 68 1.99 5.75 -7.39
C THR A 68 2.70 4.59 -8.09
N LEU A 69 3.99 4.40 -7.82
CA LEU A 69 4.79 3.27 -8.29
C LEU A 69 5.65 2.70 -7.15
N PRO A 70 5.02 1.99 -6.19
CA PRO A 70 5.75 1.43 -5.07
C PRO A 70 6.64 0.26 -5.51
N GLY A 71 7.63 -0.10 -4.68
CA GLY A 71 8.45 -1.28 -4.90
C GLY A 71 7.62 -2.55 -5.07
N MET A 72 8.05 -3.42 -5.98
CA MET A 72 7.35 -4.65 -6.38
C MET A 72 8.22 -5.90 -6.21
N THR A 73 9.28 -5.84 -5.41
CA THR A 73 10.07 -7.03 -5.05
C THR A 73 9.31 -7.92 -4.07
N ALA A 74 9.71 -9.18 -3.91
CA ALA A 74 9.08 -10.10 -2.96
C ALA A 74 9.08 -9.61 -1.49
N THR A 75 9.99 -8.71 -1.14
CA THR A 75 10.10 -8.10 0.20
C THR A 75 9.42 -6.72 0.31
N SER A 76 8.81 -6.24 -0.78
CA SER A 76 8.10 -4.98 -0.83
C SER A 76 6.71 -5.08 -0.17
N LEU A 77 6.20 -3.96 0.33
CA LEU A 77 4.98 -3.92 1.14
C LEU A 77 3.71 -4.25 0.33
N VAL A 78 3.62 -3.84 -0.94
CA VAL A 78 2.43 -4.11 -1.76
C VAL A 78 2.27 -5.62 -2.05
N PRO A 79 3.29 -6.34 -2.54
CA PRO A 79 3.22 -7.81 -2.66
C PRO A 79 2.94 -8.51 -1.33
N LYS A 80 3.51 -8.04 -0.22
CA LYS A 80 3.27 -8.61 1.11
C LYS A 80 1.81 -8.43 1.56
N ALA A 81 1.24 -7.24 1.35
CA ALA A 81 -0.16 -6.95 1.66
C ALA A 81 -1.13 -7.74 0.77
N ALA A 82 -0.82 -7.89 -0.52
CA ALA A 82 -1.59 -8.72 -1.45
C ALA A 82 -1.61 -10.18 -0.99
N LYS A 83 -0.45 -10.74 -0.61
CA LYS A 83 -0.36 -12.11 -0.10
C LYS A 83 -1.15 -12.30 1.19
N ALA A 84 -1.09 -11.34 2.12
CA ALA A 84 -1.91 -11.37 3.33
C ALA A 84 -3.42 -11.33 3.04
N ALA A 85 -3.83 -10.76 1.90
CA ALA A 85 -5.19 -10.77 1.39
C ALA A 85 -5.53 -11.99 0.51
N GLY A 86 -4.66 -13.00 0.45
CA GLY A 86 -4.86 -14.22 -0.36
C GLY A 86 -4.62 -14.04 -1.87
N ILE A 87 -3.90 -12.98 -2.27
CA ILE A 87 -3.54 -12.71 -3.67
C ILE A 87 -2.07 -13.01 -3.86
N GLU A 88 -1.75 -14.08 -4.58
CA GLU A 88 -0.37 -14.43 -4.89
C GLU A 88 0.25 -13.46 -5.89
N PHE A 89 1.59 -13.35 -5.87
CA PHE A 89 2.29 -12.32 -6.65
C PHE A 89 1.98 -12.34 -8.16
N PRO A 90 1.91 -13.49 -8.86
CA PRO A 90 1.50 -13.51 -10.26
C PRO A 90 0.06 -12.99 -10.47
N GLN A 91 -0.86 -13.30 -9.54
CA GLN A 91 -2.25 -12.82 -9.61
C GLN A 91 -2.35 -11.31 -9.38
N LEU A 92 -1.49 -10.76 -8.51
CA LEU A 92 -1.37 -9.32 -8.32
C LEU A 92 -0.93 -8.63 -9.61
N LEU A 93 0.10 -9.16 -10.28
CA LEU A 93 0.59 -8.60 -11.54
C LEU A 93 -0.49 -8.64 -12.63
N ASP A 94 -1.17 -9.77 -12.79
CA ASP A 94 -2.27 -9.90 -13.74
C ASP A 94 -3.39 -8.88 -13.46
N LYS A 95 -3.81 -8.74 -12.19
CA LYS A 95 -4.82 -7.73 -11.79
C LYS A 95 -4.40 -6.31 -12.17
N ILE A 96 -3.14 -5.93 -11.94
CA ILE A 96 -2.63 -4.60 -12.30
C ILE A 96 -2.70 -4.38 -13.83
N CYS A 97 -2.29 -5.39 -14.62
CA CYS A 97 -2.39 -5.33 -16.08
C CYS A 97 -3.84 -5.20 -16.55
N GLN A 98 -4.77 -5.99 -15.99
CA GLN A 98 -6.20 -5.94 -16.34
C GLN A 98 -6.81 -4.57 -16.01
N ILE A 99 -6.48 -3.99 -14.86
CA ILE A 99 -6.95 -2.64 -14.49
C ILE A 99 -6.45 -1.60 -15.52
N ALA A 100 -5.17 -1.67 -15.91
CA ALA A 100 -4.62 -0.76 -16.90
C ALA A 100 -5.30 -0.88 -18.28
N ILE A 101 -5.55 -2.11 -18.74
CA ILE A 101 -6.27 -2.37 -20.00
C ILE A 101 -7.71 -1.84 -19.92
N SER A 102 -8.41 -2.08 -18.81
CA SER A 102 -9.78 -1.61 -18.62
C SER A 102 -9.85 -0.08 -18.61
N ASP A 103 -8.96 0.58 -17.89
CA ASP A 103 -8.90 2.04 -17.82
C ASP A 103 -8.60 2.66 -19.21
N PHE A 104 -7.69 2.06 -19.98
CA PHE A 104 -7.44 2.47 -21.37
C PHE A 104 -8.68 2.35 -22.25
N LYS A 105 -9.41 1.22 -22.18
CA LYS A 105 -10.64 1.02 -22.95
C LYS A 105 -11.73 2.03 -22.58
N SER A 106 -11.95 2.27 -21.29
CA SER A 106 -12.95 3.23 -20.81
C SER A 106 -12.67 4.65 -21.29
N ARG A 107 -11.40 5.07 -21.31
CA ARG A 107 -11.00 6.40 -21.77
C ARG A 107 -11.08 6.59 -23.29
N ARG A 108 -11.11 5.51 -24.07
CA ARG A 108 -11.25 5.56 -25.53
C ARG A 108 -12.72 5.55 -25.99
N ASN A 109 -13.61 5.05 -25.14
CA ASN A 109 -15.05 4.96 -25.41
C ASN A 109 -15.84 6.17 -24.88
N ASN A 110 -15.18 7.07 -24.15
CA ASN A 110 -15.68 8.40 -23.75
C ASN A 110 -15.07 9.47 -24.66
#